data_AF-A0A135VYL0-F1
#
_entry.id   AF-A0A135VYL0-F1
#
_cell.length_a   1.000
_cell.length_b   1.000
_cell.length_c   1.000
_cell.angle_alpha   90.00
_cell.angle_beta   90.00
_cell.angle_gamma   90.00
#
_symmetry.space_group_name_H-M   'P 1'
#
loop_
_entity.id
_entity.type
_entity.pdbx_description
1 polymer ?
#
loop_
_entity_poly.entity_id
_entity_poly.type
_entity_poly.pdbx_seq_one_letter_code
_entity_poly.pdbx_strand_id
1 'polypeptide(L)'
;MSELTMTNTVRFDYYCYRCGENNALDLPAPTAPDYHHTDLKCKSCGDGTRAILSSCPNSDCSHFVYWINDISIPELVQSFAKYMTTNMQAMIDRAAQQGARISIDTPDKFQIPAACPCGSQFNIEISIPDLD
;
A
#
# COMPACT_ATOMS: atom_id res chain seq x y z
N MET A 1 -16.95 22.70 -2.49
CA MET A 1 -16.82 21.96 -3.76
C MET A 1 -16.24 20.61 -3.39
N SER A 2 -17.09 19.60 -3.20
CA SER A 2 -16.65 18.25 -2.82
C SER A 2 -16.31 17.47 -4.08
N GLU A 3 -15.04 17.14 -4.28
CA GLU A 3 -14.62 16.12 -5.23
C GLU A 3 -15.15 14.78 -4.73
N LEU A 4 -16.23 14.30 -5.36
CA LEU A 4 -16.65 12.92 -5.26
C LEU A 4 -15.61 12.09 -6.02
N THR A 5 -14.60 11.58 -5.31
CA THR A 5 -13.75 10.51 -5.82
C THR A 5 -14.66 9.33 -6.14
N MET A 6 -14.94 9.12 -7.42
CA MET A 6 -15.62 7.93 -7.92
C MET A 6 -14.81 6.72 -7.48
N THR A 7 -15.27 6.06 -6.42
CA THR A 7 -14.61 4.89 -5.88
C THR A 7 -15.01 3.72 -6.74
N ASN A 8 -14.16 3.37 -7.71
CA ASN A 8 -14.34 2.16 -8.52
C ASN A 8 -14.46 0.97 -7.57
N THR A 9 -15.58 0.26 -7.62
CA THR A 9 -15.78 -0.94 -6.81
C THR A 9 -15.43 -2.15 -7.67
N VAL A 10 -14.59 -3.03 -7.13
CA VAL A 10 -14.13 -4.24 -7.81
C VAL A 10 -14.58 -5.47 -7.04
N ARG A 11 -14.90 -6.52 -7.79
CA ARG A 11 -15.14 -7.83 -7.20
C ARG A 11 -13.80 -8.48 -6.86
N PHE A 12 -13.58 -8.71 -5.57
CA PHE A 12 -12.40 -9.34 -5.03
C PHE A 12 -12.75 -10.73 -4.50
N ASP A 13 -12.35 -11.76 -5.25
CA ASP A 13 -12.50 -13.16 -4.86
C ASP A 13 -11.16 -13.68 -4.30
N TYR A 14 -11.17 -14.23 -3.08
CA TYR A 14 -9.98 -14.84 -2.47
C TYR A 14 -10.32 -16.14 -1.72
N TYR A 15 -9.34 -17.04 -1.66
CA TYR A 15 -9.45 -18.28 -0.88
C TYR A 15 -8.77 -18.10 0.47
N CYS A 16 -9.47 -18.46 1.56
CA CYS A 16 -8.89 -18.43 2.90
C CYS A 16 -7.76 -19.47 2.99
N TYR A 17 -6.54 -19.01 3.31
CA TYR A 17 -5.37 -19.90 3.40
C TYR A 17 -5.50 -20.96 4.51
N ARG A 18 -6.31 -20.70 5.55
CA ARG A 18 -6.51 -21.60 6.68
C ARG A 18 -7.53 -22.70 6.43
N CYS A 19 -8.69 -22.37 5.86
CA CYS A 19 -9.81 -23.31 5.69
C CYS A 19 -10.19 -23.63 4.23
N GLY A 20 -9.59 -22.94 3.25
CA GLY A 20 -9.87 -23.14 1.82
C GLY A 20 -11.18 -22.52 1.33
N GLU A 21 -11.99 -21.91 2.20
CA GLU A 21 -13.27 -21.30 1.82
C GLU A 21 -13.06 -20.12 0.85
N ASN A 22 -13.90 -20.03 -0.18
CA ASN A 22 -13.94 -18.89 -1.09
C ASN A 22 -14.74 -17.73 -0.48
N ASN A 23 -14.14 -16.55 -0.47
CA ASN A 23 -14.75 -15.31 -0.03
C ASN A 23 -14.78 -14.36 -1.23
N ALA A 24 -15.98 -13.86 -1.54
CA ALA A 24 -16.22 -12.88 -2.59
C ALA A 24 -16.69 -11.59 -1.93
N LEU A 25 -16.01 -10.47 -2.19
CA LEU A 25 -16.29 -9.17 -1.61
C LEU A 25 -16.29 -8.10 -2.70
N ASP A 26 -17.21 -7.15 -2.60
CA ASP A 26 -17.16 -5.94 -3.40
C ASP A 26 -16.39 -4.89 -2.61
N LEU A 27 -15.18 -4.55 -3.08
CA LEU A 27 -14.26 -3.66 -2.39
C LEU A 27 -13.99 -2.40 -3.23
N PRO A 28 -13.88 -1.23 -2.60
CA PRO A 28 -13.35 -0.05 -3.26
C PRO A 28 -11.90 -0.30 -3.73
N ALA A 29 -11.59 0.11 -4.95
CA ALA A 29 -10.26 0.16 -5.53
C ALA A 29 -10.09 1.52 -6.21
N PRO A 30 -9.76 2.57 -5.45
CA PRO A 30 -9.51 3.89 -6.02
C PRO A 30 -8.32 3.83 -6.99
N THR A 31 -8.29 4.77 -7.93
CA THR A 31 -7.21 4.85 -8.93
C THR A 31 -5.91 5.32 -8.27
N ALA A 32 -4.79 4.67 -8.60
CA ALA A 32 -3.48 5.09 -8.10
C ALA A 32 -3.22 6.58 -8.41
N PRO A 33 -2.55 7.34 -7.51
CA PRO A 33 -1.75 6.88 -6.37
C PRO A 33 -2.56 6.48 -5.12
N ASP A 34 -3.87 6.70 -5.12
CA ASP A 34 -4.74 6.38 -3.99
C ASP A 34 -4.92 4.87 -3.83
N TYR A 35 -5.25 4.45 -2.59
CA TYR A 35 -5.47 3.06 -2.24
C TYR A 35 -6.62 2.91 -1.26
N HIS A 36 -7.18 1.71 -1.22
CA HIS A 36 -8.13 1.28 -0.20
C HIS A 36 -7.47 0.25 0.70
N HIS A 37 -7.50 0.49 2.01
CA HIS A 37 -7.05 -0.45 3.02
C HIS A 37 -8.26 -1.04 3.74
N THR A 38 -8.31 -2.37 3.85
CA THR A 38 -9.39 -3.08 4.52
C THR A 38 -8.90 -4.33 5.25
N ASP A 39 -9.59 -4.68 6.33
CA ASP A 39 -9.47 -5.99 6.97
C ASP A 39 -10.40 -6.97 6.26
N LEU A 40 -9.86 -8.06 5.74
CA LEU A 40 -10.60 -9.18 5.18
C LEU A 40 -10.87 -10.21 6.28
N LYS A 41 -12.10 -10.68 6.41
CA LYS A 41 -12.47 -11.73 7.36
C LYS A 41 -13.09 -12.90 6.62
N CYS A 42 -12.55 -14.10 6.84
CA CYS A 42 -13.16 -15.31 6.31
C CYS A 42 -14.53 -15.55 6.94
N LYS A 43 -15.56 -15.69 6.09
CA LYS A 43 -16.94 -15.94 6.54
C LYS A 43 -17.13 -17.29 7.27
N SER A 44 -16.22 -18.24 7.06
CA SER A 44 -16.32 -19.60 7.60
C SER A 44 -15.58 -19.76 8.93
N CYS A 45 -14.27 -19.48 8.96
CA CYS A 45 -13.45 -19.69 10.16
C CYS A 45 -13.15 -18.41 10.97
N GLY A 46 -13.55 -17.23 10.47
CA GLY A 46 -13.30 -15.94 11.14
C GLY A 46 -11.85 -15.45 11.08
N ASP A 47 -10.95 -16.22 10.46
CA ASP A 47 -9.56 -15.85 10.25
C ASP A 47 -9.48 -14.55 9.43
N GLY A 48 -8.61 -13.64 9.86
CA GLY A 48 -8.54 -12.28 9.35
C GLY A 48 -7.18 -11.98 8.73
N THR A 49 -7.18 -11.29 7.60
CA THR A 49 -5.98 -10.73 6.96
C THR A 49 -6.23 -9.27 6.58
N ARG A 50 -5.20 -8.53 6.20
CA ARG A 50 -5.37 -7.15 5.70
C ARG A 50 -5.08 -7.10 4.22
N ALA A 51 -5.78 -6.23 3.50
CA ALA A 51 -5.54 -6.01 2.09
C ALA A 51 -5.43 -4.53 1.75
N ILE A 52 -4.57 -4.24 0.78
CA ILE A 52 -4.46 -2.95 0.12
C ILE A 52 -4.83 -3.16 -1.34
N LEU A 53 -5.72 -2.34 -1.88
CA LEU A 53 -6.19 -2.40 -3.26
C LEU A 53 -6.06 -1.04 -3.94
N SER A 54 -5.69 -1.03 -5.21
CA SER A 54 -5.67 0.17 -6.05
C SER A 54 -5.89 -0.19 -7.52
N SER A 55 -6.57 0.68 -8.26
CA SER A 55 -6.83 0.52 -9.70
C SER A 55 -5.71 1.15 -10.52
N CYS A 56 -5.45 0.57 -11.70
CA CYS A 56 -4.48 1.12 -12.63
C CYS A 56 -4.88 2.56 -13.06
N PRO A 57 -3.94 3.52 -13.11
CA PRO A 57 -4.22 4.87 -13.59
C PRO A 57 -4.36 4.97 -15.11
N ASN A 58 -4.04 3.90 -15.86
CA ASN A 58 -4.23 3.84 -17.29
C ASN A 58 -5.73 3.69 -17.62
N SER A 59 -6.30 4.67 -18.34
CA SER A 59 -7.73 4.71 -18.69
C SER A 59 -8.23 3.52 -19.51
N ASP A 60 -7.34 2.87 -20.25
CA ASP A 60 -7.66 1.72 -21.10
C ASP A 60 -7.53 0.38 -20.34
N CYS A 61 -7.24 0.44 -19.04
CA CYS A 61 -6.91 -0.71 -18.21
C CYS A 61 -7.86 -0.79 -17.00
N SER A 62 -8.74 -1.80 -16.98
CA SER A 62 -9.68 -2.05 -15.88
C SER A 62 -9.10 -2.94 -14.77
N HIS A 63 -7.80 -3.23 -14.83
CA HIS A 63 -7.14 -4.05 -13.83
C HIS A 63 -6.87 -3.27 -12.55
N PHE A 64 -7.02 -3.96 -11.42
CA PHE A 64 -6.55 -3.52 -10.12
C PHE A 64 -5.39 -4.39 -9.65
N VAL A 65 -4.60 -3.85 -8.74
CA VAL A 65 -3.50 -4.52 -8.06
C VAL A 65 -3.84 -4.59 -6.57
N TYR A 66 -3.32 -5.62 -5.90
CA TYR A 66 -3.59 -5.82 -4.48
C TYR A 66 -2.40 -6.45 -3.75
N TRP A 67 -2.33 -6.21 -2.44
CA TRP A 67 -1.37 -6.80 -1.53
C TRP A 67 -2.13 -7.35 -0.32
N ILE A 68 -1.80 -8.57 0.10
CA ILE A 68 -2.39 -9.21 1.27
C ILE A 68 -1.31 -9.30 2.35
N ASN A 69 -1.62 -8.83 3.56
CA ASN A 69 -0.67 -8.71 4.65
C ASN A 69 0.12 -10.01 4.86
N ASP A 70 -0.55 -11.15 4.98
CA ASP A 70 0.13 -12.40 5.36
C ASP A 70 1.02 -13.00 4.28
N ILE A 71 0.91 -12.52 3.03
CA ILE A 71 1.59 -13.08 1.85
C ILE A 71 2.60 -12.08 1.28
N SER A 72 2.27 -10.79 1.32
CA SER A 72 2.99 -9.70 0.65
C SER A 72 3.80 -8.82 1.61
N ILE A 73 3.59 -8.93 2.93
CA ILE A 73 4.30 -8.12 3.93
C ILE A 73 5.82 -8.23 3.85
N PRO A 74 6.45 -9.41 3.70
CA PRO A 74 7.90 -9.49 3.91
C PRO A 74 8.68 -8.54 3.01
N GLU A 75 8.30 -8.40 1.74
CA GLU A 75 8.95 -7.47 0.80
C GLU A 75 8.54 -6.00 1.04
N LEU A 76 7.29 -5.75 1.40
CA LEU A 76 6.79 -4.41 1.76
C LEU A 76 7.48 -3.86 3.03
N VAL A 77 7.59 -4.68 4.07
CA VAL A 77 8.29 -4.31 5.31
C VAL A 77 9.79 -4.22 5.09
N GLN A 78 10.40 -5.10 4.29
CA GLN A 78 11.82 -4.96 3.94
C GLN A 78 12.11 -3.67 3.16
N SER A 79 11.28 -3.34 2.17
CA SER A 79 11.44 -2.11 1.38
C SER A 79 11.21 -0.86 2.23
N PHE A 80 10.19 -0.87 3.11
CA PHE A 80 9.97 0.19 4.08
C PHE A 80 11.14 0.34 5.08
N ALA A 81 11.61 -0.77 5.67
CA ALA A 81 12.73 -0.74 6.60
C ALA A 81 14.03 -0.26 5.94
N LYS A 82 14.29 -0.67 4.69
CA LYS A 82 15.42 -0.19 3.89
C LYS A 82 15.31 1.30 3.60
N TYR A 83 14.11 1.76 3.25
CA TYR A 83 13.83 3.17 3.02
C TYR A 83 14.12 4.00 4.27
N MET A 84 13.56 3.59 5.42
CA MET A 84 13.80 4.24 6.71
C MET A 84 15.28 4.25 7.09
N THR A 85 15.97 3.11 6.98
CA THR A 85 17.40 3.00 7.32
C THR A 85 18.27 3.89 6.43
N THR A 86 17.97 3.94 5.13
CA THR A 86 18.71 4.76 4.16
C THR A 86 18.54 6.24 4.44
N ASN A 87 17.30 6.67 4.71
CA ASN A 87 17.03 8.05 5.11
C ASN A 87 17.70 8.37 6.46
N MET A 88 17.65 7.46 7.44
CA MET A 88 18.34 7.62 8.72
C MET A 88 19.86 7.71 8.62
N GLN A 89 20.48 6.89 7.77
CA GLN A 89 21.91 6.97 7.55
C GLN A 89 22.30 8.30 6.90
N ALA A 90 21.55 8.73 5.87
CA ALA A 90 21.77 10.04 5.25
C ALA A 90 21.59 11.20 6.26
N MET A 91 20.69 11.05 7.24
CA MET A 91 20.50 12.01 8.33
C MET A 91 21.71 12.06 9.27
N ILE A 92 22.22 10.90 9.70
CA ILE A 92 23.40 10.82 10.58
C ILE A 92 24.63 11.39 9.87
N ASP A 93 24.84 11.04 8.60
CA ASP A 93 25.98 11.50 7.82
C ASP A 93 25.98 13.02 7.64
N ARG A 94 24.80 13.63 7.41
CA ARG A 94 24.66 15.09 7.31
C ARG A 94 24.84 15.80 8.65
N ALA A 95 24.30 15.23 9.74
CA ALA A 95 24.45 15.78 11.09
C ALA A 95 25.91 15.76 11.55
N ALA A 96 26.62 14.66 11.28
CA ALA A 96 28.04 14.51 11.58
C ALA A 96 28.92 15.49 10.78
N GLN A 97 28.52 15.86 9.56
CA GLN A 97 29.28 16.79 8.72
C GLN A 97 29.09 18.27 9.07
N GLN A 98 27.94 18.66 9.66
CA GLN A 98 27.59 20.08 9.79
C GLN A 98 27.52 20.61 11.22
N GLY A 99 27.64 19.77 12.26
CA GLY A 99 27.61 20.22 13.67
C GLY A 99 26.35 21.00 14.06
N ALA A 100 25.31 20.94 13.24
CA ALA A 100 24.12 21.78 13.30
C ALA A 100 22.89 20.97 13.71
N ARG A 101 21.94 21.63 14.37
CA ARG A 101 20.58 21.10 14.59
C ARG A 101 19.87 21.03 13.23
N ILE A 102 19.78 19.84 12.67
CA ILE A 102 19.06 19.60 11.42
C ILE A 102 17.58 19.46 11.77
N SER A 103 16.75 20.38 11.26
CA SER A 103 15.31 20.15 11.15
C SER A 103 15.12 19.18 9.99
N ILE A 104 14.61 18.00 10.30
CA ILE A 104 14.50 16.89 9.35
C ILE A 104 13.09 16.92 8.78
N ASP A 105 12.99 17.11 7.47
CA ASP A 105 11.76 16.90 6.72
C ASP A 105 11.71 15.39 6.39
N THR A 106 11.12 14.59 7.28
CA THR A 106 10.80 13.21 6.96
C THR A 106 9.65 13.20 5.98
N PRO A 107 9.75 12.50 4.84
CA PRO A 107 8.67 12.46 3.86
C PRO A 107 7.42 11.80 4.46
N ASP A 108 6.28 12.46 4.31
CA ASP A 108 4.99 12.01 4.88
C ASP A 108 4.41 10.77 4.19
N LYS A 109 5.03 10.31 3.09
CA LYS A 109 4.51 9.27 2.20
C LYS A 109 5.59 8.27 1.78
N PHE A 110 5.23 7.00 1.84
CA PHE A 110 5.99 5.87 1.31
C PHE A 110 5.38 5.39 -0.02
N GLN A 111 6.21 5.21 -1.04
CA GLN A 111 5.76 4.77 -2.36
C GLN A 111 5.96 3.26 -2.55
N ILE A 112 4.87 2.57 -2.91
CA ILE A 112 4.91 1.16 -3.30
C ILE A 112 4.86 1.09 -4.82
N PRO A 113 5.93 0.61 -5.50
CA PRO A 113 5.90 0.38 -6.92
C PRO A 113 4.99 -0.80 -7.26
N ALA A 114 4.12 -0.61 -8.25
CA ALA A 114 3.18 -1.60 -8.74
C ALA A 114 3.33 -1.78 -10.25
N ALA A 115 3.33 -3.04 -10.69
CA ALA A 115 3.28 -3.42 -12.09
C ALA A 115 1.87 -3.92 -12.41
N CYS A 116 1.19 -3.23 -13.33
CA CYS A 116 -0.13 -3.63 -13.77
C CYS A 116 -0.06 -4.73 -14.84
N PRO A 117 -1.02 -5.66 -14.90
CA PRO A 117 -1.11 -6.64 -15.99
C PRO A 117 -1.18 -6.04 -17.40
N CYS A 118 -1.66 -4.79 -17.55
CA CYS A 118 -1.64 -4.08 -18.84
C CYS A 118 -0.26 -3.49 -19.22
N GLY A 119 0.78 -3.72 -18.42
CA GLY A 119 2.15 -3.27 -18.69
C GLY A 119 2.50 -1.89 -18.12
N SER A 120 1.52 -1.15 -17.60
CA SER A 120 1.75 0.13 -16.92
C SER A 120 2.47 -0.07 -15.58
N GLN A 121 3.41 0.82 -15.28
CA GLN A 121 4.06 0.91 -13.98
C GLN A 121 3.58 2.17 -13.27
N PHE A 122 3.23 2.06 -12.00
CA PHE A 122 2.76 3.19 -11.19
C PHE A 122 3.12 2.98 -9.73
N ASN A 123 2.98 4.05 -8.94
CA ASN A 123 3.22 4.01 -7.50
C ASN A 123 1.91 4.23 -6.75
N ILE A 124 1.76 3.51 -5.65
CA ILE A 124 0.76 3.79 -4.62
C ILE A 124 1.46 4.56 -3.51
N GLU A 125 0.78 5.57 -2.96
CA GLU A 125 1.32 6.40 -1.88
C GLU A 125 0.65 6.08 -0.56
N ILE A 126 1.39 5.46 0.37
CA ILE A 126 0.94 5.21 1.74
C ILE A 126 1.43 6.33 2.64
N SER A 127 0.53 6.92 3.42
CA SER A 127 0.91 7.87 4.47
C SER A 127 1.75 7.18 5.55
N ILE A 128 2.92 7.75 5.86
CA ILE A 128 3.72 7.32 7.00
C ILE A 128 3.06 7.92 8.25
N PRO A 129 2.61 7.10 9.21
CA PRO A 129 2.02 7.62 10.43
C PRO A 129 3.08 8.45 11.18
N ASP A 130 2.70 9.66 11.57
CA ASP A 130 3.55 10.49 12.40
C ASP A 130 3.70 9.82 13.78
N LEU A 131 4.93 9.84 14.30
CA LEU A 131 5.24 9.27 15.62
C LEU A 131 5.10 10.38 16.66
N ASP A 132 3.87 10.80 16.94
CA ASP A 132 3.55 11.62 18.12
C ASP A 132 3.58 10.78 19.41
#